data_AF-A0A937GF99-F1
#
_entry.id   AF-A0A937GF99-F1
#
_cell.length_a   1.000
_cell.length_b   1.000
_cell.length_c   1.000
_cell.angle_alpha   90.00
_cell.angle_beta   90.00
_cell.angle_gamma   90.00
#
_symmetry.space_group_name_H-M   'P 1'
#
loop_
_entity.id
_entity.type
_entity.pdbx_description
1 polymer ?
#
loop_
_entity_poly.entity_id
_entity_poly.type
_entity_poly.pdbx_seq_one_letter_code
_entity_poly.pdbx_strand_id
1 'polypeptide(L)'
;MAKENKTQPTEVLVEDFIASIDHEKRRADALTLHKVMQRVSGHPGRMWGASIVGYGDMRYRYATGREGDWFLLGFSPRKTSLSLYLCLGGLEQFSGYLDRLGKHKTGAGCLYINTLADVDLAVLEE
;
A
#
# COMPACT_ATOMS: atom_id res chain seq x y z
N MET A 1 -19.72 -4.61 -21.47
CA MET A 1 -18.26 -4.59 -21.33
C MET A 1 -17.95 -4.25 -19.87
N ALA A 2 -17.26 -5.14 -19.16
CA ALA A 2 -16.88 -4.88 -17.77
C ALA A 2 -15.95 -3.65 -17.75
N LYS A 3 -16.28 -2.66 -16.93
CA LYS A 3 -15.48 -1.43 -16.81
C LYS A 3 -14.22 -1.77 -16.02
N GLU A 4 -13.10 -1.80 -16.72
CA GLU A 4 -11.78 -2.03 -16.16
C GLU A 4 -11.46 -1.03 -15.05
N ASN A 5 -10.54 -1.41 -14.16
CA ASN A 5 -10.10 -0.53 -13.10
C ASN A 5 -9.38 0.69 -13.68
N LYS A 6 -9.64 1.86 -13.11
CA LYS A 6 -8.93 3.09 -13.49
C LYS A 6 -7.47 3.03 -13.09
N THR A 7 -7.16 2.34 -12.00
CA THR A 7 -5.81 2.09 -11.56
C THR A 7 -5.35 0.79 -12.18
N GLN A 8 -4.32 0.87 -13.01
CA GLN A 8 -3.72 -0.25 -13.72
C GLN A 8 -2.23 -0.28 -13.43
N PRO A 9 -1.57 -1.45 -13.53
CA PRO A 9 -0.13 -1.54 -13.46
C PRO A 9 0.51 -0.69 -14.56
N THR A 10 1.64 -0.06 -14.26
CA THR A 10 2.42 0.74 -15.21
C THR A 10 3.83 0.20 -15.36
N GLU A 11 4.53 0.63 -16.41
CA GLU A 11 5.95 0.29 -16.66
C GLU A 11 6.93 1.19 -15.89
N VAL A 12 6.41 2.11 -15.06
CA VAL A 12 7.23 2.99 -14.24
C VAL A 12 7.92 2.17 -13.14
N LEU A 13 9.24 2.32 -13.02
CA LEU A 13 10.00 1.69 -11.95
C LEU A 13 9.64 2.34 -10.61
N VAL A 14 9.49 1.49 -9.59
CA VAL A 14 9.12 1.95 -8.24
C VAL A 14 10.21 2.83 -7.65
N GLU A 15 11.46 2.48 -7.92
CA GLU A 15 12.65 3.21 -7.49
C GLU A 15 12.70 4.61 -8.09
N ASP A 16 12.37 4.76 -9.38
CA ASP A 16 12.29 6.06 -10.06
C ASP A 16 11.17 6.91 -9.45
N PHE A 17 10.02 6.30 -9.19
CA PHE A 17 8.92 6.98 -8.50
C PHE A 17 9.34 7.47 -7.11
N ILE A 18 9.99 6.62 -6.30
CA ILE A 18 10.46 7.00 -4.96
C ILE A 18 11.52 8.11 -5.06
N ALA A 19 12.45 8.02 -6.01
CA ALA A 19 13.47 9.04 -6.25
C ALA A 19 12.87 10.41 -6.62
N SER A 20 11.76 10.42 -7.37
CA SER A 20 11.04 11.63 -7.77
C SER A 20 10.35 12.39 -6.63
N ILE A 21 10.27 11.81 -5.43
CA ILE A 21 9.65 12.45 -4.27
C ILE A 21 10.59 13.56 -3.74
N ASP A 22 10.17 14.81 -3.89
CA ASP A 22 10.94 15.99 -3.44
C ASP A 22 11.18 16.00 -1.91
N HIS A 23 10.19 15.57 -1.14
CA HIS A 23 10.24 15.67 0.32
C HIS A 23 11.07 14.52 0.91
N GLU A 24 12.25 14.86 1.45
CA GLU A 24 13.26 13.90 1.91
C GLU A 24 12.72 12.87 2.90
N LYS A 25 12.01 13.30 3.96
CA LYS A 25 11.44 12.37 4.95
C LYS A 25 10.46 11.36 4.32
N ARG A 26 9.57 11.83 3.45
CA ARG A 26 8.59 10.98 2.74
C ARG A 26 9.28 10.03 1.77
N ARG A 27 10.35 10.47 1.11
CA ARG A 27 11.18 9.61 0.26
C ARG A 27 11.86 8.51 1.07
N ALA A 28 12.43 8.85 2.23
CA ALA A 28 13.04 7.87 3.15
C ALA A 28 12.01 6.87 3.69
N ASP A 29 10.83 7.34 4.09
CA ASP A 29 9.72 6.50 4.53
C ASP A 29 9.25 5.56 3.41
N ALA A 30 9.10 6.08 2.18
CA ALA A 30 8.72 5.29 1.01
C ALA A 30 9.77 4.22 0.65
N LEU A 31 11.06 4.56 0.72
CA LEU A 31 12.15 3.61 0.49
C LEU A 31 12.15 2.49 1.53
N THR A 32 11.92 2.83 2.80
CA THR A 32 11.85 1.87 3.90
C THR A 32 10.67 0.94 3.72
N LEU A 33 9.48 1.49 3.46
CA LEU A 33 8.29 0.69 3.16
C LEU A 33 8.47 -0.20 1.94
N HIS A 34 9.14 0.28 0.89
CA HIS A 34 9.40 -0.52 -0.29
C HIS A 34 10.15 -1.80 0.05
N LYS A 35 11.25 -1.69 0.81
CA LYS A 35 12.04 -2.84 1.27
C LYS A 35 11.25 -3.77 2.19
N VAL A 36 10.48 -3.19 3.10
CA VAL A 36 9.64 -3.95 4.05
C VAL A 36 8.58 -4.73 3.29
N MET A 37 7.81 -4.07 2.43
CA MET A 37 6.74 -4.69 1.65
C MET A 37 7.25 -5.75 0.69
N GLN A 38 8.40 -5.54 0.02
CA GLN A 38 9.02 -6.58 -0.81
C GLN A 38 9.35 -7.83 0.03
N ARG A 39 9.94 -7.64 1.22
CA ARG A 39 10.35 -8.72 2.10
C ARG A 39 9.17 -9.50 2.67
N VAL A 40 8.15 -8.82 3.21
CA VAL A 40 6.98 -9.48 3.80
C VAL A 40 6.07 -10.11 2.75
N SER A 41 5.95 -9.48 1.57
CA SER A 41 5.12 -10.02 0.49
C SER A 41 5.80 -11.13 -0.31
N GLY A 42 7.13 -11.13 -0.38
CA GLY A 42 7.89 -11.97 -1.30
C GLY A 42 7.74 -11.60 -2.78
N HIS A 43 7.11 -10.46 -3.09
CA HIS A 43 6.84 -10.02 -4.46
C HIS A 43 7.58 -8.73 -4.79
N PRO A 44 8.00 -8.53 -6.06
CA PRO A 44 8.53 -7.25 -6.49
C PRO A 44 7.43 -6.18 -6.44
N GLY A 45 7.84 -4.93 -6.16
CA GLY A 45 6.93 -3.79 -6.23
C GLY A 45 6.63 -3.44 -7.68
N ARG A 46 5.38 -3.12 -7.97
CA ARG A 46 4.94 -2.58 -9.26
C ARG A 46 4.22 -1.27 -9.05
N MET A 47 4.41 -0.31 -9.95
CA MET A 47 3.62 0.91 -9.95
C MET A 47 2.20 0.65 -10.45
N TRP A 48 1.23 1.24 -9.76
CA TRP A 48 -0.20 1.19 -10.07
C TRP A 48 -0.73 2.62 -10.19
N GLY A 49 -1.15 2.99 -11.39
CA GLY A 49 -1.48 4.37 -11.73
C GLY A 49 -0.31 5.32 -11.48
N ALA A 50 -0.59 6.50 -10.92
CA ALA A 50 0.39 7.58 -10.79
C ALA A 50 1.16 7.59 -9.45
N SER A 51 0.67 6.89 -8.41
CA SER A 51 1.18 7.11 -7.05
C SER A 51 1.01 5.94 -6.09
N ILE A 52 0.65 4.75 -6.57
CA ILE A 52 0.49 3.57 -5.73
C ILE A 52 1.58 2.58 -6.11
N VAL A 53 2.24 2.04 -5.10
CA VAL A 53 3.17 0.91 -5.23
C VAL A 53 2.45 -0.31 -4.68
N GLY A 54 2.22 -1.31 -5.52
CA GLY A 54 1.54 -2.55 -5.17
C GLY A 54 2.49 -3.75 -5.21
N TYR A 55 2.20 -4.76 -4.40
CA TYR A 55 2.95 -6.00 -4.27
C TYR A 55 2.00 -7.19 -4.33
N GLY A 56 2.42 -8.20 -5.07
CA GLY A 56 1.58 -9.35 -5.42
C GLY A 56 0.47 -8.97 -6.38
N ASP A 57 -0.14 -9.98 -6.99
CA ASP A 57 -1.24 -9.84 -7.91
C ASP A 57 -2.46 -10.59 -7.34
N MET A 58 -3.61 -9.94 -7.34
CA MET A 58 -4.88 -10.47 -6.88
C MET A 58 -5.98 -10.10 -7.85
N ARG A 59 -6.84 -11.07 -8.19
CA ARG A 59 -8.06 -10.81 -8.95
C ARG A 59 -9.26 -10.88 -8.02
N TYR A 60 -10.01 -9.80 -7.92
CA TYR A 60 -11.25 -9.79 -7.15
C TYR A 60 -12.45 -9.95 -8.08
N ARG A 61 -13.54 -10.51 -7.54
CA ARG A 61 -14.83 -10.62 -8.21
C ARG A 61 -15.94 -10.30 -7.23
N TYR A 62 -16.70 -9.25 -7.53
CA TYR A 62 -17.89 -8.88 -6.78
C TYR A 62 -19.07 -9.80 -7.14
N ALA A 63 -20.02 -9.92 -6.21
CA ALA A 63 -21.28 -10.64 -6.42
C ALA A 63 -22.08 -10.10 -7.62
N THR A 64 -21.89 -8.83 -7.98
CA THR A 64 -22.49 -8.18 -9.16
C THR A 64 -21.85 -8.62 -10.49
N GLY A 65 -20.87 -9.51 -10.47
CA GLY A 65 -20.14 -10.00 -11.65
C GLY A 65 -18.99 -9.11 -12.10
N ARG A 66 -18.75 -7.97 -11.44
CA ARG A 66 -17.60 -7.11 -11.73
C ARG A 66 -16.32 -7.75 -11.18
N GLU A 67 -15.35 -7.93 -12.05
CA GLU A 67 -14.01 -8.40 -11.71
C GLU A 67 -12.95 -7.38 -12.09
N GLY A 68 -11.77 -7.53 -11.51
CA GLY A 68 -10.60 -6.74 -11.86
C GLY A 68 -9.36 -7.20 -11.13
N ASP A 69 -8.22 -6.82 -11.68
CA ASP A 69 -6.92 -7.05 -11.07
C ASP A 69 -6.59 -5.93 -10.08
N TRP A 70 -5.89 -6.33 -9.03
CA TRP A 70 -5.42 -5.50 -7.93
C TRP A 70 -4.16 -6.11 -7.34
N PHE A 71 -3.53 -5.41 -6.41
CA PHE A 71 -2.40 -5.92 -5.63
C PHE A 71 -2.87 -6.48 -4.28
N LEU A 72 -2.06 -7.34 -3.64
CA LEU A 72 -2.38 -7.90 -2.31
C LEU A 72 -2.14 -6.88 -1.21
N LEU A 73 -1.02 -6.15 -1.31
CA LEU A 73 -0.63 -5.09 -0.40
C LEU A 73 0.04 -3.96 -1.17
N GLY A 74 -0.01 -2.76 -0.64
CA GLY A 74 0.60 -1.62 -1.32
C GLY A 74 0.64 -0.38 -0.46
N PHE A 75 1.30 0.65 -0.97
CA PHE A 75 1.33 1.95 -0.33
C PHE A 75 1.30 3.11 -1.32
N SER A 76 0.92 4.29 -0.84
CA SER A 76 0.96 5.54 -1.59
C SER A 76 1.51 6.66 -0.71
N PRO A 77 2.70 7.20 -1.02
CA PRO A 77 3.30 8.32 -0.29
C PRO A 77 2.68 9.65 -0.72
N ARG A 78 1.47 9.95 -0.22
CA ARG A 78 0.75 11.19 -0.56
C ARG A 78 1.37 12.39 0.17
N LYS A 79 0.96 13.59 -0.24
CA LYS A 79 1.45 14.85 0.33
C LYS A 79 1.08 15.02 1.81
N THR A 80 -0.09 14.52 2.22
CA THR A 80 -0.66 14.73 3.56
C THR A 80 -0.56 13.51 4.47
N SER A 81 -0.33 12.32 3.91
CA SER A 81 -0.23 11.07 4.65
C SER A 81 0.36 9.96 3.78
N LEU A 82 0.88 8.94 4.43
CA LEU A 82 1.28 7.68 3.84
C LEU A 82 0.09 6.71 3.95
N SER A 83 -0.47 6.36 2.80
CA SER A 83 -1.61 5.43 2.73
C SER A 83 -1.07 4.02 2.52
N LEU A 84 -1.46 3.10 3.38
CA LEU A 84 -1.17 1.68 3.30
C LEU A 84 -2.45 0.95 2.90
N TYR A 85 -2.34 0.05 1.95
CA TYR A 85 -3.42 -0.75 1.41
C TYR A 85 -3.17 -2.20 1.81
N LEU A 86 -4.06 -2.72 2.66
CA LEU A 86 -4.03 -4.11 3.11
C LEU A 86 -5.26 -4.79 2.50
N CYS A 87 -5.10 -5.41 1.33
CA CYS A 87 -6.22 -5.99 0.58
C CYS A 87 -6.51 -7.45 0.97
N LEU A 88 -5.94 -7.92 2.09
CA LEU A 88 -6.03 -9.28 2.62
C LEU A 88 -7.31 -9.56 3.44
N GLY A 89 -8.25 -8.63 3.47
CA GLY A 89 -9.50 -8.71 4.22
C GLY A 89 -9.85 -7.40 4.93
N GLY A 90 -10.99 -7.35 5.62
CA GLY A 90 -11.41 -6.15 6.33
C GLY A 90 -10.43 -5.81 7.46
N LEU A 91 -10.20 -4.52 7.72
CA LEU A 91 -9.26 -4.09 8.79
C LEU A 91 -9.64 -4.61 10.19
N GLU A 92 -10.88 -5.04 10.39
CA GLU A 92 -11.39 -5.61 11.64
C GLU A 92 -10.57 -6.84 12.08
N GLN A 93 -10.10 -7.65 11.14
CA GLN A 93 -9.28 -8.83 11.44
C GLN A 93 -7.87 -8.47 11.96
N PHE A 94 -7.46 -7.22 11.77
CA PHE A 94 -6.16 -6.71 12.21
C PHE A 94 -6.26 -5.82 13.45
N SER A 95 -7.43 -5.73 14.08
CA SER A 95 -7.67 -4.86 15.26
C SER A 95 -6.59 -5.00 16.34
N GLY A 96 -6.23 -6.22 16.74
CA GLY A 96 -5.19 -6.46 17.75
C GLY A 96 -3.78 -5.96 17.36
N TYR A 97 -3.46 -5.96 16.06
CA TYR A 97 -2.20 -5.39 15.57
C TYR A 97 -2.28 -3.86 15.50
N LEU A 98 -3.43 -3.32 15.08
CA LEU A 98 -3.66 -1.88 15.00
C LEU A 98 -3.53 -1.21 16.37
N ASP A 99 -4.00 -1.83 17.45
CA ASP A 99 -3.82 -1.34 18.82
C ASP A 99 -2.34 -1.17 19.21
N ARG A 100 -1.47 -2.07 18.72
CA ARG A 100 -0.02 -2.05 18.98
C ARG A 100 0.75 -1.18 17.99
N LEU A 101 0.19 -0.90 16.83
CA LEU A 101 0.87 -0.25 15.71
C LEU A 101 1.29 1.19 16.02
N GLY A 102 0.53 1.91 16.86
CA GLY A 102 0.80 3.30 17.19
C GLY A 102 -0.17 4.27 16.52
N LYS A 103 0.30 5.48 16.15
CA LYS A 103 -0.58 6.58 15.72
C LYS A 103 -0.99 6.41 14.26
N HIS A 104 -2.22 5.95 14.05
CA HIS A 104 -2.76 5.70 12.73
C HIS A 104 -4.24 6.10 12.62
N LYS A 105 -4.75 6.13 11.39
CA LYS A 105 -6.18 6.24 11.09
C LYS A 105 -6.58 5.14 10.13
N THR A 106 -7.77 4.59 10.28
CA THR A 106 -8.30 3.57 9.36
C THR A 106 -9.37 4.17 8.45
N GLY A 107 -9.50 3.60 7.25
CA GLY A 107 -10.60 3.85 6.31
C GLY A 107 -11.15 2.52 5.80
N ALA A 108 -11.94 2.56 4.73
CA ALA A 108 -12.49 1.35 4.11
C ALA A 108 -11.39 0.51 3.42
N GLY A 109 -10.71 -0.34 4.17
CA GLY A 109 -9.63 -1.22 3.68
C GLY A 109 -8.26 -0.56 3.51
N CYS A 110 -8.06 0.62 4.10
CA CYS A 110 -6.79 1.36 4.03
C CYS A 110 -6.42 1.94 5.39
N LEU A 111 -5.12 1.99 5.64
CA LEU A 111 -4.51 2.51 6.85
C LEU A 111 -3.74 3.79 6.48
N TYR A 112 -3.91 4.84 7.27
CA TYR A 112 -3.27 6.14 7.04
C TYR A 112 -2.36 6.46 8.21
N ILE A 113 -1.08 6.68 7.90
CA ILE A 113 -0.07 7.11 8.87
C ILE A 113 0.58 8.39 8.36
N ASN A 114 1.04 9.26 9.25
CA ASN A 114 1.66 10.50 8.82
C ASN A 114 3.14 10.30 8.43
N THR A 115 3.85 9.48 9.19
CA THR A 115 5.24 9.09 8.96
C THR A 115 5.49 7.71 9.56
N LEU A 116 6.54 7.00 9.09
CA LEU A 116 6.93 5.74 9.71
C LEU A 116 7.37 5.87 11.17
N ALA A 117 7.84 7.05 11.58
CA ALA A 117 8.22 7.29 12.98
C ALA A 117 7.03 7.28 13.96
N ASP A 118 5.80 7.38 13.46
CA ASP A 118 4.58 7.37 14.29
C ASP A 118 4.06 5.94 14.55
N VAL A 119 4.69 4.93 13.93
CA VAL A 119 4.27 3.53 14.02
C VAL A 119 5.42 2.60 14.33
N ASP A 120 5.09 1.46 14.94
CA ASP A 120 6.03 0.37 15.16
C ASP A 120 6.18 -0.47 13.87
N LEU A 121 7.37 -0.41 13.27
CA LEU A 121 7.67 -1.14 12.04
C LEU A 121 7.65 -2.66 12.25
N ALA A 122 8.00 -3.15 13.44
CA ALA A 122 7.94 -4.58 13.74
C ALA A 122 6.49 -5.06 13.75
N VAL A 123 5.58 -4.29 14.35
CA VAL A 123 4.13 -4.59 14.34
C VAL A 123 3.56 -4.49 12.93
N LEU A 124 4.06 -3.58 12.09
CA LEU A 124 3.64 -3.48 10.69
C LEU A 124 4.09 -4.69 9.84
N GLU A 125 5.16 -5.37 10.25
CA GLU A 125 5.70 -6.55 9.57
C GLU A 125 5.04 -7.88 9.97
N GLU A 126 4.35 -7.92 11.12
CA GLU A 126 3.55 -9.06 11.62
C GLU A 126 2.28 -9.28 10.77
#